data_AF-A0A4Y2H794-F1
#
_entry.id   AF-A0A4Y2H794-F1
#
_cell.length_a   1.000
_cell.length_b   1.000
_cell.length_c   1.000
_cell.angle_alpha   90.00
_cell.angle_beta   90.00
_cell.angle_gamma   90.00
#
_symmetry.space_group_name_H-M   'P 1'
#
loop_
_entity.id
_entity.type
_entity.pdbx_description
1 polymer ?
#
loop_
_entity_poly.entity_id
_entity_poly.type
_entity_poly.pdbx_seq_one_letter_code
_entity_poly.pdbx_strand_id
1 'polypeptide(L)'
;MVIAARPASDKRLSEIWQTQQEDEVYIQLINFVQEGWPKKICLPTHLSRYWEYRHSINIQVGLLMMNSRLIIPESMRSEILKTIHEGHLGITKCHARAKESM
;
A
#
# COMPACT_ATOMS: atom_id res chain seq x y z
N MET A 1 23.66 2.02 19.47
CA MET A 1 23.85 1.57 18.07
C MET A 1 22.50 1.68 17.38
N VAL A 2 22.21 2.84 16.79
CA VAL A 2 20.93 3.13 16.15
C VAL A 2 20.98 2.53 14.75
N ILE A 3 20.18 1.49 14.52
CA ILE A 3 20.09 0.84 13.22
C ILE A 3 19.38 1.81 12.29
N ALA A 4 20.08 2.22 11.23
CA ALA A 4 19.65 3.18 10.23
C ALA A 4 18.22 2.88 9.74
N ALA A 5 17.37 3.89 9.79
CA ALA A 5 16.10 3.90 9.08
C ALA A 5 16.39 3.64 7.60
N ARG A 6 15.77 2.60 7.05
CA ARG A 6 15.99 2.15 5.67
C ARG A 6 15.55 3.27 4.71
N PRO A 7 16.40 3.77 3.80
CA PRO A 7 16.04 4.80 2.80
C PRO A 7 14.95 4.36 1.81
N ALA A 8 14.55 3.09 1.85
CA ALA A 8 13.53 2.51 1.00
C ALA A 8 12.11 2.93 1.37
N SER A 9 11.86 3.39 2.61
CA SER A 9 10.54 3.89 3.02
C SER A 9 10.14 5.10 2.18
N ASP A 10 11.05 6.05 1.98
CA ASP A 10 10.69 7.36 1.43
C ASP A 10 10.44 7.29 -0.08
N LYS A 11 11.23 6.48 -0.81
CA LYS A 11 11.03 6.28 -2.25
C LYS A 11 9.71 5.54 -2.54
N ARG A 12 9.46 4.43 -1.82
CA ARG A 12 8.23 3.63 -2.01
C ARG A 12 6.98 4.41 -1.60
N LEU A 13 7.05 5.17 -0.51
CA LEU A 13 5.95 6.06 -0.11
C LEU A 13 5.69 7.12 -1.18
N SER A 14 6.74 7.70 -1.78
CA SER A 14 6.61 8.65 -2.88
C SER A 14 5.96 8.02 -4.12
N GLU A 15 6.34 6.79 -4.49
CA GLU A 15 5.74 6.10 -5.65
C GLU A 15 4.28 5.70 -5.39
N ILE A 16 3.96 5.29 -4.16
CA ILE A 16 2.57 5.04 -3.76
C ILE A 16 1.75 6.32 -3.81
N TRP A 17 2.29 7.40 -3.25
CA TRP A 17 1.67 8.71 -3.30
C TRP A 17 1.39 9.12 -4.75
N GLN A 18 2.41 9.06 -5.61
CA GLN A 18 2.27 9.43 -7.01
C GLN A 18 1.19 8.60 -7.72
N THR A 19 1.20 7.28 -7.50
CA THR A 19 0.17 6.41 -8.09
C THR A 19 -1.23 6.75 -7.58
N GLN A 20 -1.38 7.09 -6.29
CA GLN A 20 -2.67 7.53 -5.73
C GLN A 20 -3.15 8.87 -6.33
N GLN A 21 -2.23 9.71 -6.81
CA GLN A 21 -2.54 10.99 -7.45
C GLN A 21 -2.81 10.87 -8.96
N GLU A 22 -2.47 9.75 -9.59
CA GLU A 22 -2.59 9.54 -11.04
C GLU A 22 -3.71 8.56 -11.39
N ASP A 23 -4.01 7.59 -10.54
CA ASP A 23 -5.04 6.57 -10.78
C ASP A 23 -6.42 7.06 -10.33
N GLU A 24 -7.35 7.03 -11.29
CA GLU A 24 -8.72 7.56 -11.16
C GLU A 24 -9.46 7.00 -9.94
N VAL A 25 -9.26 5.72 -9.59
CA VAL A 25 -9.92 5.09 -8.45
C VAL A 25 -9.48 5.77 -7.15
N TYR A 26 -8.19 6.01 -6.99
CA TYR A 26 -7.63 6.61 -5.77
C TYR A 26 -7.93 8.10 -5.69
N ILE A 27 -7.91 8.81 -6.81
CA ILE A 27 -8.33 10.22 -6.88
C ILE A 27 -9.80 10.35 -6.42
N GLN A 28 -10.70 9.48 -6.91
CA GLN A 28 -12.09 9.49 -6.47
C GLN A 28 -12.24 9.17 -4.98
N LEU A 29 -11.47 8.21 -4.45
CA LEU A 29 -11.47 7.90 -3.02
C LEU A 29 -10.99 9.09 -2.17
N ILE A 30 -9.96 9.82 -2.63
CA ILE A 30 -9.48 11.04 -1.97
C ILE A 30 -10.60 12.08 -1.91
N ASN A 31 -11.29 12.31 -3.03
CA ASN A 31 -12.43 13.24 -3.08
C ASN A 31 -13.56 12.79 -2.13
N PHE A 32 -13.89 11.49 -2.07
CA PHE A 32 -14.92 10.99 -1.14
C PHE A 32 -14.55 11.18 0.33
N VAL A 33 -13.25 11.09 0.67
CA VAL A 33 -12.78 11.36 2.04
C VAL A 33 -12.87 12.85 2.37
N GLN A 34 -12.60 13.73 1.40
CA GLN A 34 -12.58 15.19 1.61
C GLN A 34 -13.98 15.83 1.55
N GLU A 35 -14.79 15.45 0.57
CA GLU A 35 -16.11 16.04 0.28
C GLU A 35 -17.26 15.23 0.89
N GLY A 36 -17.00 13.99 1.26
CA GLY A 36 -17.98 13.06 1.78
C GLY A 36 -18.33 11.94 0.80
N TRP A 37 -18.80 10.85 1.39
CA TRP A 37 -19.03 9.59 0.69
C TRP A 37 -20.46 9.55 0.09
N PRO A 38 -20.61 9.36 -1.24
CA PRO A 38 -21.92 9.31 -1.90
C PRO A 38 -22.59 7.94 -1.70
N LYS A 39 -23.92 7.87 -1.50
CA LYS A 39 -24.63 6.60 -1.23
C LYS A 39 -24.15 5.43 -2.11
N LYS A 40 -24.01 4.23 -1.53
CA LYS A 40 -23.51 3.01 -2.21
C LYS A 40 -24.10 2.76 -3.60
N ILE A 41 -25.40 3.00 -3.77
CA ILE A 41 -26.12 2.80 -5.05
C ILE A 41 -25.66 3.74 -6.17
N CYS A 42 -25.07 4.88 -5.83
CA CYS A 42 -24.53 5.86 -6.77
C CYS A 42 -23.08 5.57 -7.16
N LEU A 43 -22.42 4.59 -6.52
CA LEU A 43 -21.03 4.27 -6.77
C LEU A 43 -20.88 3.26 -7.92
N PRO A 44 -19.89 3.46 -8.82
CA PRO A 44 -19.46 2.43 -9.75
C PRO A 44 -19.04 1.14 -9.03
N THR A 45 -19.19 -0.01 -9.70
CA THR A 45 -18.87 -1.33 -9.12
C THR A 45 -17.46 -1.40 -8.54
N HIS A 46 -16.47 -0.82 -9.23
CA HIS A 46 -15.06 -0.85 -8.81
C HIS A 46 -14.78 0.00 -7.55
N LEU A 47 -15.62 1.00 -7.26
CA LEU A 47 -15.54 1.83 -6.04
C LEU A 47 -16.44 1.33 -4.91
N SER A 48 -17.53 0.64 -5.26
CA SER A 48 -18.51 0.11 -4.30
C SER A 48 -17.89 -0.79 -3.22
N ARG A 49 -16.79 -1.48 -3.55
CA ARG A 49 -16.01 -2.31 -2.60
C ARG A 49 -15.41 -1.53 -1.43
N TYR A 50 -15.15 -0.23 -1.61
CA TYR A 50 -14.58 0.63 -0.57
C TYR A 50 -15.66 1.25 0.33
N TRP A 51 -16.93 1.25 -0.10
CA TRP A 51 -18.05 1.84 0.65
C TRP A 51 -18.21 1.27 2.07
N GLU A 52 -18.05 -0.04 2.21
CA GLU A 52 -18.15 -0.73 3.50
C GLU A 52 -17.06 -0.25 4.48
N TYR A 53 -15.92 0.19 3.96
CA TYR A 53 -14.77 0.65 4.74
C TYR A 53 -14.67 2.17 4.85
N ARG A 54 -15.63 2.93 4.32
CA ARG A 54 -15.57 4.40 4.23
C ARG A 54 -15.20 5.11 5.54
N HIS A 55 -15.67 4.61 6.68
CA HIS A 55 -15.39 5.18 8.01
C HIS A 55 -13.97 4.87 8.51
N SER A 56 -13.35 3.83 7.95
CA SER A 56 -11.96 3.49 8.20
C SER A 56 -11.02 4.19 7.22
N ILE A 57 -11.50 4.64 6.06
CA ILE A 57 -10.67 5.28 5.06
C ILE A 57 -10.45 6.74 5.43
N ASN A 58 -9.20 7.15 5.50
CA ASN A 58 -8.78 8.50 5.88
C ASN A 58 -7.52 8.90 5.12
N ILE A 59 -7.18 10.19 5.14
CA ILE A 59 -5.94 10.70 4.54
C ILE A 59 -5.00 11.10 5.67
N GLN A 60 -3.77 10.58 5.65
CA GLN A 60 -2.71 10.96 6.59
C GLN A 60 -1.48 11.39 5.80
N VAL A 61 -0.99 12.61 6.06
CA VAL A 61 0.20 13.14 5.38
C VAL A 61 0.07 13.06 3.84
N GLY A 62 -1.15 13.31 3.33
CA GLY A 62 -1.44 13.25 1.89
C GLY A 62 -1.58 11.84 1.29
N LEU A 63 -1.49 10.77 2.08
CA LEU A 63 -1.66 9.39 1.63
C LEU A 63 -3.01 8.82 2.05
N LEU A 64 -3.61 8.02 1.16
CA LEU A 64 -4.83 7.29 1.44
C LEU A 64 -4.54 6.08 2.35
N MET A 65 -5.20 6.06 3.50
CA MET A 65 -5.03 5.09 4.57
C MET A 65 -6.35 4.40 4.89
N MET A 66 -6.30 3.14 5.31
CA MET A 66 -7.40 2.40 5.90
C MET A 66 -7.06 2.06 7.35
N ASN A 67 -7.74 2.69 8.30
CA ASN A 67 -7.35 2.77 9.70
C ASN A 67 -5.92 3.30 9.81
N SER A 68 -4.97 2.46 10.25
CA SER A 68 -3.54 2.76 10.36
C SER A 68 -2.69 2.12 9.24
N ARG A 69 -3.31 1.56 8.20
CA ARG A 69 -2.62 0.83 7.12
C ARG A 69 -2.69 1.61 5.81
N LEU A 70 -1.57 1.68 5.10
CA LEU A 70 -1.49 2.31 3.79
C LEU A 70 -2.29 1.54 2.75
N ILE A 71 -3.13 2.24 1.98
CA ILE A 71 -3.84 1.63 0.86
C ILE A 71 -2.90 1.52 -0.33
N ILE A 72 -2.43 0.31 -0.59
CA ILE A 72 -1.54 0.02 -1.71
C ILE A 72 -2.33 -0.02 -3.03
N PRO A 73 -1.90 0.75 -4.05
CA PRO A 73 -2.43 0.71 -5.40
C PRO A 73 -2.45 -0.69 -6.00
N GLU A 74 -3.51 -1.07 -6.71
CA GLU A 74 -3.62 -2.44 -7.26
C GLU A 74 -2.47 -2.79 -8.20
N SER A 75 -2.03 -1.82 -9.01
CA SER A 75 -0.86 -1.92 -9.89
C SER A 75 0.43 -2.29 -9.14
N MET A 76 0.59 -1.82 -7.91
CA MET A 76 1.79 -2.04 -7.09
C MET A 76 1.70 -3.31 -6.23
N ARG A 77 0.51 -3.89 -6.04
CA ARG A 77 0.34 -5.09 -5.19
C ARG A 77 1.17 -6.27 -5.71
N SER A 78 1.19 -6.48 -7.01
CA SER A 78 1.94 -7.58 -7.64
C SER A 78 3.44 -7.46 -7.40
N GLU A 79 3.99 -6.25 -7.52
CA GLU A 79 5.41 -5.98 -7.26
C GLU A 79 5.75 -6.19 -5.79
N ILE A 80 4.94 -5.66 -4.87
CA ILE A 80 5.15 -5.80 -3.44
C ILE A 80 5.08 -7.27 -3.00
N LEU A 81 4.10 -8.03 -3.51
CA LEU A 81 4.00 -9.46 -3.28
C LEU A 81 5.23 -10.20 -3.81
N LYS A 82 5.73 -9.81 -4.99
CA LYS A 82 6.96 -10.39 -5.54
C LYS A 82 8.17 -10.10 -4.64
N THR A 83 8.34 -8.87 -4.15
CA THR A 83 9.42 -8.51 -3.22
C THR A 83 9.34 -9.29 -1.91
N ILE A 84 8.14 -9.55 -1.39
CA ILE A 84 7.94 -10.37 -0.18
C ILE A 84 8.37 -11.82 -0.45
N HIS A 85 7.93 -12.40 -1.57
CA HIS A 85 8.32 -13.75 -1.95
C HIS A 85 9.83 -13.87 -2.22
N GLU A 86 10.45 -12.89 -2.88
CA GLU A 86 11.90 -12.85 -3.13
C GLU A 86 12.70 -12.66 -1.84
N GLY A 87 12.23 -11.82 -0.91
CA GLY A 87 12.84 -11.67 0.41
C GLY A 87 12.77 -12.95 1.24
N HIS A 88 11.64 -13.66 1.20
CA HIS A 88 11.46 -14.95 1.88
C HIS A 88 12.28 -16.06 1.19
N LEU A 89 12.33 -16.11 -0.15
CA LEU A 89 13.18 -17.03 -0.91
C LEU A 89 14.66 -16.74 -0.70
N GLY A 90 15.06 -15.47 -0.60
CA GLY A 90 16.42 -15.03 -0.30
C GLY A 90 16.84 -15.40 1.13
N ILE A 91 15.95 -15.22 2.11
CA ILE A 91 16.16 -15.66 3.51
C ILE A 91 16.26 -17.20 3.58
N THR A 92 15.39 -17.92 2.86
CA THR A 92 15.42 -19.39 2.84
C THR A 92 16.71 -19.90 2.16
N LYS A 93 17.20 -19.20 1.11
CA LYS A 93 18.50 -19.51 0.48
C LYS A 93 19.70 -19.12 1.36
N CYS A 94 19.57 -18.16 2.26
CA CYS A 94 20.64 -17.79 3.21
C CYS A 94 20.80 -18.81 4.35
N HIS A 95 19.79 -19.64 4.63
CA HIS A 95 19.90 -20.73 5.60
C HIS A 95 20.54 -22.02 5.05
N ALA A 96 20.82 -22.10 3.74
CA ALA A 96 21.44 -23.29 3.12
C ALA A 96 22.99 -23.24 3.03
N ARG A 97 23.64 -22.23 3.64
CA ARG A 97 25.12 -22.11 3.68
C ARG A 97 25.68 -21.81 5.08
N ALA A 98 25.11 -22.46 6.10
CA ALA A 98 25.65 -22.45 7.48
C ALA A 98 25.98 -23.86 7.99
N LYS A 99 26.35 -24.78 7.08
CA LYS A 99 26.94 -26.10 7.40
C LYS A 99 28.08 -26.40 6.43
N GLU A 100 29.08 -25.54 6.43
CA GLU A 100 30.40 -25.85 5.88
C GLU A 100 31.43 -24.93 6.54
N SER A 101 31.63 -25.13 7.85
CA SER A 101 32.88 -24.85 8.55
C SER A 101 32.77 -25.41 9.96
N MET A 102 33.64 -26.38 10.22
CA MET A 102 33.82 -27.24 11.40
C MET A 102 32.96 -28.49 11.46
#